data_AF-A0A3M8A7Y5-F1
#
_entry.id   AF-A0A3M8A7Y5-F1
#
_cell.length_a   1.000
_cell.length_b   1.000
_cell.length_c   1.000
_cell.angle_alpha   90.00
_cell.angle_beta   90.00
_cell.angle_gamma   90.00
#
_symmetry.space_group_name_H-M   'P 1'
#
loop_
_entity.id
_entity.type
_entity.pdbx_description
1 polymer ?
#
loop_
_entity_poly.entity_id
_entity_poly.type
_entity_poly.pdbx_seq_one_letter_code
_entity_poly.pdbx_strand_id
1 'polypeptide(L)'
;MQLLVMYTWLGLGSLFMFLAVFFVGKYLVQSQRPALFISAKWWKKWERTVKSAEDEQWEQLLSRAGRPFGWGKAEWLFLQLLCGSAVCILVLLWAILCRVESFPLLSMCLASGGGYFLPYLALKMWAGNREDMLSTDIARFINRYVTLLENQVPVYNAMVKAARPTRKLKEYIPTLSEWNKDPDEALESFKRKLGVDDGVILVSSMRTIEQLSAGQVSVTMQRMEWAVDQRRMFRHRKKIKSLGIGYSVIVYPAFYMGLLVAMFPWYKLLTEILAKYLT
;
A
#
# COMPACT_ATOMS: atom_id res chain seq x y z
N MET A 1 -28.74 19.79 26.25
CA MET A 1 -27.33 20.07 26.63
C MET A 1 -26.38 18.90 26.36
N GLN A 2 -26.71 17.65 26.69
CA GLN A 2 -25.80 16.50 26.50
C GLN A 2 -25.33 16.26 25.05
N LEU A 3 -26.19 16.46 24.05
CA LEU A 3 -25.80 16.32 22.63
C LEU A 3 -24.77 17.37 22.18
N LEU A 4 -24.89 18.62 22.65
CA LEU A 4 -23.95 19.70 22.35
C LEU A 4 -22.56 19.44 22.96
N VAL A 5 -22.53 18.86 24.15
CA VAL A 5 -21.29 18.41 24.80
C VAL A 5 -20.68 17.25 24.01
N MET A 6 -21.47 16.27 23.56
CA MET A 6 -20.97 15.16 22.74
C MET A 6 -20.33 15.64 21.42
N TYR A 7 -20.98 16.57 20.69
CA TYR A 7 -20.46 17.08 19.42
C TYR A 7 -19.21 17.94 19.60
N THR A 8 -19.10 18.71 20.69
CA THR A 8 -17.91 19.52 20.98
C THR A 8 -16.71 18.64 21.32
N TRP A 9 -16.91 17.55 22.09
CA TRP A 9 -15.87 16.57 22.37
C TRP A 9 -15.43 15.78 21.13
N LEU A 10 -16.37 15.37 20.26
CA LEU A 10 -16.05 14.73 18.98
C LEU A 10 -15.30 15.70 18.05
N GLY A 11 -15.70 16.96 18.01
CA GLY A 11 -15.02 18.02 17.27
C GLY A 11 -13.58 18.20 17.75
N LEU A 12 -13.38 18.40 19.05
CA LEU A 12 -12.05 18.53 19.67
C LEU A 12 -11.19 17.28 19.47
N GLY A 13 -11.75 16.08 19.60
CA GLY A 13 -11.06 14.82 19.35
C GLY A 13 -10.62 14.65 17.90
N SER A 14 -11.46 15.04 16.94
CA SER A 14 -11.11 15.02 15.51
C SER A 14 -10.01 16.03 15.18
N LEU A 15 -10.04 17.20 15.81
CA LEU A 15 -9.06 18.27 15.62
C LEU A 15 -7.71 17.90 16.25
N PHE A 16 -7.72 17.26 17.42
CA PHE A 16 -6.52 16.69 18.04
C PHE A 16 -5.91 15.56 17.21
N MET A 17 -6.73 14.62 16.71
CA MET A 17 -6.26 13.56 15.80
C MET A 17 -5.69 14.15 14.51
N PHE A 18 -6.31 15.19 13.94
CA PHE A 18 -5.80 15.86 12.76
C PHE A 18 -4.46 16.55 13.02
N LEU A 19 -4.32 17.27 14.14
CA LEU A 19 -3.07 17.90 14.54
C LEU A 19 -1.99 16.86 14.84
N ALA A 20 -2.30 15.77 15.54
CA ALA A 20 -1.37 14.69 15.81
C ALA A 20 -0.88 14.03 14.51
N VAL A 21 -1.78 13.73 13.57
CA VAL A 21 -1.42 13.19 12.25
C VAL A 21 -0.60 14.20 11.44
N PHE A 22 -0.92 15.49 11.51
CA PHE A 22 -0.18 16.54 10.82
C PHE A 22 1.23 16.75 11.39
N PHE A 23 1.38 16.79 12.72
CA PHE A 23 2.67 16.94 13.38
C PHE A 23 3.53 15.69 13.26
N VAL A 24 2.95 14.50 13.43
CA VAL A 24 3.65 13.23 13.16
C VAL A 24 4.03 13.16 11.69
N GLY A 25 3.13 13.47 10.75
CA GLY A 25 3.42 13.53 9.32
C GLY A 25 4.57 14.49 9.00
N LYS A 26 4.57 15.70 9.57
CA LYS A 26 5.63 16.68 9.38
C LYS A 26 6.97 16.23 10.00
N TYR A 27 6.94 15.67 11.20
CA TYR A 27 8.12 15.15 11.89
C TYR A 27 8.73 13.95 11.14
N LEU A 28 7.88 13.07 10.58
CA LEU A 28 8.28 11.93 9.78
C LEU A 28 8.87 12.31 8.43
N VAL A 29 8.35 13.37 7.80
CA VAL A 29 8.89 13.92 6.54
C VAL A 29 10.25 14.60 6.77
N GLN A 30 10.46 15.21 7.94
CA GLN A 30 11.65 16.01 8.21
C GLN A 30 12.80 15.23 8.87
N SER A 31 12.53 14.10 9.52
CA SER A 31 13.55 13.31 10.22
C SER A 31 13.98 12.09 9.40
N GLN A 32 15.17 12.17 8.78
CA GLN A 32 15.77 11.08 8.00
C GLN A 32 16.07 9.81 8.82
N ARG A 33 16.07 9.91 10.16
CA ARG A 33 16.08 8.77 11.09
C ARG A 33 15.37 9.24 12.36
N PRO A 34 14.09 8.90 12.59
CA PRO A 34 13.48 9.18 13.87
C PRO A 34 14.26 8.40 14.90
N ALA A 35 15.06 9.09 15.72
CA ALA A 35 15.55 8.55 16.97
C ALA A 35 14.32 8.32 17.84
N LEU A 36 13.65 7.18 17.65
CA LEU A 36 12.54 6.76 18.47
C LEU A 36 13.05 6.78 19.91
N PHE A 37 12.31 7.48 20.78
CA PHE A 37 12.60 7.80 22.18
C PHE A 37 12.67 6.57 23.11
N ILE A 38 13.22 5.46 22.62
CA ILE A 38 13.36 4.19 23.32
C ILE A 38 14.85 4.00 23.58
N SER A 39 15.22 3.62 24.80
CA SER A 39 16.62 3.35 25.11
C SER A 39 17.22 2.41 24.06
N ALA A 40 18.42 2.72 23.57
CA ALA A 40 19.05 1.98 22.48
C ALA A 40 19.15 0.46 22.74
N LYS A 41 19.14 0.04 24.01
CA LYS A 41 19.11 -1.37 24.43
C LYS A 41 17.78 -2.05 24.09
N TRP A 42 16.66 -1.39 24.36
CA TRP A 42 15.33 -1.92 24.05
C TRP A 42 15.07 -1.96 22.55
N TRP A 43 15.50 -0.94 21.81
CA TRP A 43 15.38 -0.92 20.35
C TRP A 43 16.17 -2.07 19.71
N LYS A 44 17.41 -2.30 20.13
CA LYS A 44 18.21 -3.45 19.64
C LYS A 44 17.57 -4.80 19.94
N LYS A 45 16.91 -4.93 21.11
CA LYS A 45 16.19 -6.17 21.46
C LYS A 45 14.96 -6.35 20.56
N TRP A 46 14.17 -5.29 20.37
CA TRP A 46 13.01 -5.28 19.47
C TRP A 46 13.39 -5.63 18.03
N GLU A 47 14.40 -4.95 17.49
CA GLU A 47 14.88 -5.17 16.13
C GLU A 47 15.34 -6.62 15.92
N ARG A 48 16.03 -7.22 16.89
CA ARG A 48 16.43 -8.63 16.84
C ARG A 48 15.23 -9.58 16.82
N THR A 49 14.23 -9.34 17.68
CA THR A 49 13.03 -10.18 17.75
C THR A 49 12.17 -10.07 16.48
N VAL A 50 12.09 -8.89 15.89
CA VAL A 50 11.34 -8.68 14.63
C VAL A 50 12.09 -9.25 13.43
N LYS A 51 13.41 -9.14 13.39
CA LYS A 51 14.24 -9.69 12.31
C LYS A 51 14.37 -11.21 12.35
N SER A 52 14.27 -11.85 13.52
CA SER A 52 14.30 -13.31 13.61
C SER A 52 13.06 -13.98 13.00
N ALA A 53 11.98 -13.23 12.80
CA ALA A 53 10.83 -13.67 12.02
C ALA A 53 11.04 -13.23 10.56
N GLU A 54 11.65 -14.08 9.74
CA GLU A 54 11.74 -13.89 8.29
C GLU A 54 10.33 -13.92 7.69
N ASP A 55 9.72 -12.75 7.50
CA ASP A 55 8.49 -12.61 6.73
C ASP A 55 8.86 -12.02 5.36
N GLU A 56 9.09 -12.89 4.38
CA GLU A 56 9.34 -12.49 2.99
C GLU A 56 8.24 -11.55 2.46
N GLN A 57 7.00 -11.74 2.91
CA GLN A 57 5.87 -10.89 2.53
C GLN A 57 6.05 -9.43 2.93
N TRP A 58 6.63 -9.17 4.11
CA TRP A 58 6.89 -7.81 4.59
C TRP A 58 8.00 -7.15 3.81
N GLU A 59 9.06 -7.89 3.50
CA GLU A 59 10.16 -7.37 2.67
C GLU A 59 9.70 -7.06 1.25
N GLN A 60 8.85 -7.93 0.67
CA GLN A 60 8.23 -7.69 -0.64
C GLN A 60 7.32 -6.44 -0.62
N LEU A 61 6.55 -6.22 0.44
CA LEU A 61 5.74 -5.00 0.57
C LEU A 61 6.59 -3.75 0.69
N LEU A 62 7.67 -3.81 1.48
CA LEU A 62 8.57 -2.67 1.67
C LEU A 62 9.39 -2.36 0.42
N SER A 63 9.81 -3.37 -0.34
CA SER A 63 10.50 -3.18 -1.62
C SER A 63 9.58 -2.55 -2.66
N ARG A 64 8.33 -3.01 -2.76
CA ARG A 64 7.29 -2.39 -3.61
C ARG A 64 6.98 -0.95 -3.20
N ALA A 65 6.95 -0.67 -1.89
CA ALA A 65 6.79 0.69 -1.38
C ALA A 65 8.01 1.59 -1.61
N GLY A 66 9.18 1.03 -1.94
CA GLY A 66 10.42 1.79 -2.11
C GLY A 66 11.02 2.26 -0.79
N ARG A 67 10.77 1.52 0.31
CA ARG A 67 11.19 1.86 1.69
C ARG A 67 10.88 3.31 2.05
N PRO A 68 9.59 3.65 2.20
CA PRO A 68 9.20 4.99 2.60
C PRO A 68 9.91 5.44 3.88
N PHE A 69 10.47 6.66 3.87
CA PHE A 69 11.28 7.22 4.98
C PHE A 69 12.54 6.42 5.35
N GLY A 70 12.96 5.45 4.52
CA GLY A 70 14.07 4.56 4.83
C GLY A 70 13.76 3.54 5.93
N TRP A 71 12.48 3.36 6.27
CA TRP A 71 12.05 2.48 7.36
C TRP A 71 12.05 1.01 6.97
N GLY A 72 12.42 0.16 7.93
CA GLY A 72 12.32 -1.29 7.84
C GLY A 72 11.06 -1.84 8.51
N LYS A 73 10.99 -3.18 8.61
CA LYS A 73 9.86 -3.90 9.22
C LYS A 73 9.64 -3.48 10.68
N ALA A 74 10.73 -3.31 11.44
CA ALA A 74 10.68 -3.01 12.87
C ALA A 74 10.02 -1.66 13.16
N GLU A 75 10.30 -0.64 12.35
CA GLU A 75 9.75 0.70 12.46
C GLU A 75 8.25 0.72 12.13
N TRP A 76 7.84 0.01 11.08
CA TRP A 76 6.43 -0.09 10.69
C TRP A 76 5.60 -0.88 11.72
N LEU A 77 6.11 -1.99 12.24
CA LEU A 77 5.45 -2.72 13.33
C LEU A 77 5.38 -1.89 14.61
N PHE A 78 6.43 -1.13 14.92
CA PHE A 78 6.41 -0.21 16.03
C PHE A 78 5.32 0.86 15.87
N LEU A 79 5.16 1.42 14.68
CA LEU A 79 4.09 2.37 14.37
C LEU A 79 2.69 1.73 14.50
N GLN A 80 2.51 0.47 14.07
CA GLN A 80 1.26 -0.26 14.25
C GLN A 80 0.91 -0.43 15.73
N LEU A 81 1.90 -0.83 16.55
CA LEU A 81 1.72 -0.96 17.98
C LEU A 81 1.40 0.38 18.64
N LEU A 82 2.09 1.45 18.24
CA LEU A 82 1.86 2.79 18.76
C LEU A 82 0.45 3.28 18.41
N CYS A 83 0.01 3.11 17.15
CA CYS A 83 -1.35 3.49 16.74
C CYS A 83 -2.42 2.67 17.47
N GLY A 84 -2.27 1.34 17.54
CA GLY A 84 -3.22 0.47 18.25
C GLY A 84 -3.32 0.80 19.74
N SER A 85 -2.16 0.91 20.42
CA SER A 85 -2.10 1.24 21.84
C SER A 85 -2.62 2.65 22.15
N ALA A 86 -2.31 3.65 21.32
CA ALA A 86 -2.84 5.01 21.49
C ALA A 86 -4.37 5.04 21.41
N VAL A 87 -4.98 4.32 20.45
CA VAL A 87 -6.44 4.21 20.34
C VAL A 87 -7.03 3.51 21.58
N CYS A 88 -6.40 2.43 22.04
CA CYS A 88 -6.82 1.75 23.27
C CYS A 88 -6.81 2.67 24.49
N ILE A 89 -5.72 3.43 24.69
CA ILE A 89 -5.59 4.39 25.80
C ILE A 89 -6.64 5.49 25.70
N LEU A 90 -6.90 6.02 24.50
CA LEU A 90 -7.92 7.05 24.30
C LEU A 90 -9.33 6.54 24.65
N VAL A 91 -9.67 5.31 24.25
CA VAL A 91 -10.96 4.69 24.59
C VAL A 91 -11.09 4.45 26.10
N LEU A 92 -10.01 4.01 26.75
CA LEU A 92 -9.98 3.83 28.21
C LEU A 92 -10.15 5.16 28.94
N LEU A 93 -9.42 6.20 28.54
CA LEU A 93 -9.56 7.54 29.11
C LEU A 93 -10.98 8.08 28.93
N TRP A 94 -11.56 7.89 27.75
CA TRP A 94 -12.94 8.27 27.47
C TRP A 94 -13.93 7.56 28.39
N ALA A 95 -13.79 6.24 28.57
CA ALA A 95 -14.67 5.46 29.42
C ALA A 95 -14.59 5.89 30.90
N ILE A 96 -13.39 6.21 31.39
CA ILE A 96 -13.17 6.71 32.75
C ILE A 96 -13.80 8.10 32.93
N LEU A 97 -13.62 9.01 31.97
CA LEU A 97 -14.13 10.38 32.03
C LEU A 97 -15.65 10.44 31.93
N CYS A 98 -16.26 9.61 31.07
CA CYS A 98 -17.70 9.59 30.85
C CYS A 98 -18.49 8.76 31.88
N ARG A 99 -17.81 8.09 32.83
CA ARG A 99 -18.42 7.22 33.85
C ARG A 99 -19.50 6.29 33.28
N VAL A 100 -19.17 5.60 32.19
CA VAL A 100 -20.12 4.72 31.52
C VAL A 100 -20.39 3.50 32.41
N GLU A 101 -21.66 3.23 32.72
CA GLU A 101 -22.08 2.14 33.61
C GLU A 101 -21.73 0.74 33.05
N SER A 102 -21.60 0.61 31.73
CA SER A 102 -21.20 -0.62 31.06
C SER A 102 -20.02 -0.36 30.11
N PHE A 103 -18.91 -1.06 30.32
CA PHE A 103 -17.71 -0.91 29.50
C PHE A 103 -17.86 -1.72 28.20
N PRO A 104 -17.90 -1.08 27.01
CA PRO A 104 -18.09 -1.80 25.75
C PRO A 104 -16.76 -2.41 25.28
N LEU A 105 -16.36 -3.53 25.89
CA LEU A 105 -15.12 -4.25 25.56
C LEU A 105 -14.98 -4.54 24.06
N LEU A 106 -16.08 -4.92 23.40
CA LEU A 106 -16.09 -5.29 22.00
C LEU A 106 -15.77 -4.09 21.08
N SER A 107 -16.32 -2.91 21.35
CA SER A 107 -16.03 -1.72 20.55
C SER A 107 -14.59 -1.23 20.77
N MET A 108 -14.06 -1.36 22.00
CA MET A 108 -12.65 -1.08 22.29
C MET A 108 -11.71 -1.98 21.48
N CYS A 109 -11.95 -3.29 21.49
CA CYS A 109 -11.16 -4.25 20.73
C CYS A 109 -11.21 -3.97 19.23
N LEU A 110 -12.39 -3.66 18.68
CA LEU A 110 -12.55 -3.30 17.27
C LEU A 110 -11.84 -1.99 16.92
N ALA A 111 -11.96 -0.95 17.76
CA ALA A 111 -11.31 0.33 17.53
C ALA A 111 -9.77 0.21 17.60
N SER A 112 -9.26 -0.46 18.63
CA SER A 112 -7.82 -0.70 18.78
C SER A 112 -7.27 -1.59 17.67
N GLY A 113 -8.01 -2.64 17.28
CA GLY A 113 -7.65 -3.50 16.15
C GLY A 113 -7.61 -2.72 14.85
N GLY A 114 -8.62 -1.88 14.58
CA GLY A 114 -8.64 -0.98 13.42
C GLY A 114 -7.44 -0.02 13.40
N GLY A 115 -7.11 0.58 14.55
CA GLY A 115 -5.94 1.44 14.69
C GLY A 115 -4.61 0.73 14.43
N TYR A 116 -4.49 -0.53 14.85
CA TYR A 116 -3.32 -1.37 14.57
C TYR A 116 -3.15 -1.69 13.08
N PHE A 117 -4.24 -1.97 12.37
CA PHE A 117 -4.19 -2.28 10.94
C PHE A 117 -4.00 -1.06 10.03
N LEU A 118 -4.30 0.15 10.52
CA LEU A 118 -4.30 1.37 9.71
C LEU A 118 -2.91 1.65 9.07
N PRO A 119 -1.77 1.59 9.78
CA PRO A 119 -0.47 1.80 9.16
C PRO A 119 -0.11 0.73 8.11
N TYR A 120 -0.53 -0.53 8.32
CA TYR A 120 -0.36 -1.58 7.33
C TYR A 120 -1.12 -1.28 6.02
N LEU A 121 -2.38 -0.88 6.15
CA LEU A 121 -3.22 -0.53 5.01
C LEU A 121 -2.67 0.70 4.28
N ALA A 122 -2.20 1.71 5.01
CA ALA A 122 -1.56 2.89 4.44
C ALA A 122 -0.30 2.53 3.64
N LEU A 123 0.58 1.68 4.20
CA LEU A 123 1.77 1.20 3.49
C LEU A 123 1.40 0.43 2.23
N LYS A 124 0.42 -0.47 2.31
CA LYS A 124 -0.07 -1.25 1.17
C LYS A 124 -0.66 -0.37 0.07
N MET A 125 -1.43 0.66 0.44
CA MET A 125 -1.99 1.63 -0.50
C MET A 125 -0.89 2.45 -1.19
N TRP A 126 0.12 2.86 -0.43
CA TRP A 126 1.27 3.58 -0.96
C TRP A 126 2.10 2.71 -1.92
N ALA A 127 2.38 1.46 -1.55
CA ALA A 127 3.03 0.48 -2.41
C ALA A 127 2.28 0.31 -3.73
N GLY A 128 0.95 0.14 -3.67
CA GLY A 128 0.11 0.03 -4.86
C GLY A 128 0.16 1.27 -5.75
N ASN A 129 0.06 2.47 -5.17
CA ASN A 129 0.12 3.72 -5.93
C ASN A 129 1.49 3.94 -6.59
N ARG A 130 2.58 3.63 -5.88
CA ARG A 130 3.94 3.69 -6.44
C ARG A 130 4.12 2.69 -7.57
N GLU A 131 3.67 1.45 -7.37
CA GLU A 131 3.71 0.40 -8.39
C GLU A 131 2.92 0.78 -9.64
N ASP A 132 1.71 1.31 -9.50
CA ASP A 132 0.87 1.76 -10.62
C ASP A 132 1.53 2.91 -11.42
N MET A 133 2.09 3.88 -10.71
CA MET A 133 2.78 5.01 -11.35
C MET A 133 4.04 4.55 -12.08
N LEU A 134 4.87 3.71 -11.45
CA LEU A 134 6.06 3.15 -12.08
C LEU A 134 5.71 2.25 -13.26
N SER A 135 4.68 1.42 -13.16
CA SER A 135 4.22 0.57 -14.26
C SER A 135 3.80 1.40 -15.48
N THR A 136 3.08 2.49 -15.26
CA THR A 136 2.68 3.41 -16.34
C THR A 136 3.89 4.10 -16.96
N ASP A 137 4.85 4.54 -16.14
CA ASP A 137 6.09 5.14 -16.62
C ASP A 137 6.95 4.13 -17.41
N ILE A 138 7.03 2.87 -16.95
CA ILE A 138 7.76 1.78 -17.61
C ILE A 138 7.15 1.49 -18.99
N ALA A 139 5.82 1.41 -19.11
CA ALA A 139 5.18 1.20 -20.40
C ALA A 139 5.49 2.34 -21.40
N ARG A 140 5.39 3.60 -20.97
CA ARG A 140 5.77 4.75 -21.83
C ARG A 140 7.25 4.76 -22.18
N PHE A 141 8.10 4.38 -21.22
CA PHE A 141 9.53 4.26 -21.44
C PHE A 141 9.82 3.21 -22.50
N ILE A 142 9.23 2.01 -22.40
CA ILE A 142 9.44 0.91 -23.35
C ILE A 142 9.06 1.37 -24.74
N ASN A 143 7.83 1.88 -24.94
CA ASN A 143 7.38 2.28 -26.29
C ASN A 143 8.33 3.30 -26.92
N ARG A 144 8.82 4.28 -26.14
CA ARG A 144 9.78 5.27 -26.64
C ARG A 144 11.18 4.70 -26.85
N TYR A 145 11.60 3.79 -25.98
CA TYR A 145 12.90 3.13 -26.04
C TYR A 145 13.01 2.25 -27.28
N VAL A 146 11.96 1.48 -27.58
CA VAL A 146 11.85 0.68 -28.81
C VAL A 146 12.00 1.57 -30.04
N THR A 147 11.22 2.66 -30.13
CA THR A 147 11.32 3.59 -31.26
C THR A 147 12.72 4.20 -31.41
N LEU A 148 13.43 4.46 -30.30
CA LEU A 148 14.78 5.02 -30.36
C LEU A 148 15.81 3.97 -30.81
N LEU A 149 15.67 2.72 -30.39
CA LEU A 149 16.53 1.62 -30.83
C LEU A 149 16.31 1.29 -32.32
N GLU A 150 15.08 1.33 -32.81
CA GLU A 150 14.77 1.17 -34.24
C GLU A 150 15.46 2.25 -35.10
N ASN A 151 15.59 3.46 -34.56
CA ASN A 151 16.34 4.56 -35.17
C ASN A 151 17.86 4.48 -34.94
N GLN A 152 18.39 3.32 -34.53
CA GLN A 152 19.82 3.06 -34.31
C GLN A 152 20.47 4.00 -33.27
N VAL A 153 19.70 4.54 -32.32
CA VAL A 153 20.27 5.33 -31.23
C VAL A 153 21.02 4.39 -30.28
N PRO A 154 22.25 4.72 -29.83
CA PRO A 154 22.98 3.90 -28.87
C PRO A 154 22.17 3.63 -27.60
N VAL A 155 22.27 2.40 -27.07
CA VAL A 155 21.47 1.87 -25.94
C VAL A 155 21.33 2.84 -24.78
N TYR A 156 22.45 3.33 -24.23
CA TYR A 156 22.42 4.26 -23.11
C TYR A 156 21.73 5.59 -23.46
N ASN A 157 22.00 6.14 -24.64
CA ASN A 157 21.38 7.39 -25.11
C ASN A 157 19.88 7.20 -25.34
N ALA A 158 19.47 6.05 -25.87
CA ALA A 158 18.07 5.69 -26.04
C ALA A 158 17.37 5.60 -24.69
N MET A 159 17.98 4.98 -23.69
CA MET A 159 17.46 4.89 -22.31
C MET A 159 17.25 6.29 -21.70
N VAL A 160 18.27 7.15 -21.70
CA VAL A 160 18.17 8.50 -21.12
C VAL A 160 17.09 9.32 -21.83
N LYS A 161 17.00 9.25 -23.16
CA LYS A 161 15.98 9.95 -23.95
C LYS A 161 14.57 9.40 -23.73
N ALA A 162 14.42 8.07 -23.62
CA ALA A 162 13.16 7.41 -23.37
C ALA A 162 12.56 7.76 -22.00
N ALA A 163 13.42 8.08 -21.04
CA ALA A 163 13.01 8.37 -19.68
C ALA A 163 12.68 9.82 -19.35
N ARG A 164 13.18 10.79 -20.12
CA ARG A 164 12.82 12.21 -19.97
C ARG A 164 11.33 12.49 -19.72
N PRO A 165 10.37 11.88 -20.46
CA PRO A 165 8.93 12.14 -20.26
C PRO A 165 8.32 11.43 -19.04
N THR A 166 9.08 10.57 -18.35
CA THR A 166 8.55 9.81 -17.21
C THR A 166 8.52 10.66 -15.95
N ARG A 167 7.58 10.36 -15.05
CA ARG A 167 7.42 11.14 -13.81
C ARG A 167 8.48 10.75 -12.79
N LYS A 168 8.55 9.46 -12.46
CA LYS A 168 9.44 8.92 -11.43
C LYS A 168 10.54 8.03 -11.98
N LEU A 169 10.32 7.33 -13.09
CA LEU A 169 11.32 6.41 -13.63
C LEU A 169 12.67 7.09 -13.92
N LYS A 170 12.65 8.34 -14.41
CA LYS A 170 13.86 9.16 -14.67
C LYS A 170 14.79 9.33 -13.47
N GLU A 171 14.28 9.29 -12.24
CA GLU A 171 15.08 9.47 -11.02
C GLU A 171 15.93 8.23 -10.70
N TYR A 172 15.59 7.08 -11.28
CA TYR A 172 16.22 5.80 -10.97
C TYR A 172 17.24 5.35 -12.01
N ILE A 173 17.36 6.08 -13.12
CA ILE A 173 18.23 5.69 -14.22
C ILE A 173 19.69 5.76 -13.82
N PRO A 174 20.49 4.74 -14.18
CA PRO A 174 21.91 4.74 -13.88
C PRO A 174 22.60 5.92 -14.55
N THR A 175 23.55 6.51 -13.83
CA THR A 175 24.39 7.58 -14.36
C THR A 175 25.36 7.05 -15.40
N LEU A 176 25.88 7.95 -16.26
CA LEU A 176 26.84 7.56 -17.30
C LEU A 176 28.12 6.96 -16.69
N SER A 177 28.52 7.46 -15.52
CA SER A 177 29.66 6.93 -14.76
C SER A 177 29.42 5.51 -14.24
N GLU A 178 28.22 5.22 -13.73
CA GLU A 178 27.87 3.87 -13.29
C GLU A 178 27.79 2.91 -14.49
N TRP A 179 27.19 3.38 -15.59
CA TRP A 179 27.04 2.62 -16.82
C TRP A 179 28.36 2.27 -17.49
N ASN A 180 29.28 3.23 -17.58
CA ASN A 180 30.58 3.02 -18.23
C ASN A 180 31.51 2.11 -17.41
N LYS A 181 31.30 2.01 -16.10
CA LYS A 181 32.11 1.14 -15.23
C LYS A 181 31.70 -0.31 -15.40
N ASP A 182 30.40 -0.58 -15.24
CA ASP A 182 29.82 -1.91 -15.40
C ASP A 182 28.31 -1.77 -15.72
N PRO A 183 27.91 -1.96 -16.99
CA PRO A 183 26.51 -1.89 -17.40
C PRO A 183 25.62 -2.91 -16.67
N ASP A 184 26.15 -4.09 -16.35
CA ASP A 184 25.40 -5.16 -15.69
C ASP A 184 25.15 -4.84 -14.22
N GLU A 185 26.15 -4.31 -13.53
CA GLU A 185 26.00 -3.82 -12.16
C GLU A 185 25.03 -2.62 -12.10
N ALA A 186 25.13 -1.71 -13.07
CA ALA A 186 24.26 -0.55 -13.18
C ALA A 186 22.79 -0.95 -13.39
N LEU A 187 22.52 -1.93 -14.26
CA LEU A 187 21.20 -2.50 -14.51
C LEU A 187 20.66 -3.26 -13.29
N GLU A 188 21.50 -4.01 -12.58
CA GLU A 188 21.06 -4.72 -11.36
C GLU A 188 20.75 -3.73 -10.22
N SER A 189 21.54 -2.65 -10.09
CA SER A 189 21.27 -1.54 -9.17
C SER A 189 19.94 -0.86 -9.52
N PHE A 190 19.69 -0.61 -10.81
CA PHE A 190 18.43 -0.05 -11.30
C PHE A 190 17.22 -0.94 -10.97
N LYS A 191 17.33 -2.26 -11.21
CA LYS A 191 16.31 -3.25 -10.82
C LYS A 191 16.01 -3.21 -9.32
N ARG A 192 17.05 -3.17 -8.47
CA ARG A 192 16.92 -3.10 -7.00
C ARG A 192 16.25 -1.80 -6.56
N LYS A 193 16.59 -0.67 -7.17
CA LYS A 193 15.99 0.65 -6.86
C LYS A 193 14.50 0.72 -7.26
N LEU A 194 14.12 0.08 -8.38
CA LEU A 194 12.73 0.02 -8.80
C LEU A 194 11.88 -0.80 -7.82
N GLY A 195 12.31 -2.02 -7.46
CA GLY A 195 11.60 -2.86 -6.50
C GLY A 195 10.18 -3.27 -6.94
N VAL A 196 9.91 -3.24 -8.25
CA VAL A 196 8.63 -3.60 -8.86
C VAL A 196 8.86 -4.72 -9.87
N ASP A 197 7.93 -5.67 -9.94
CA ASP A 197 8.04 -6.85 -10.80
C ASP A 197 8.15 -6.51 -12.29
N ASP A 198 7.51 -5.42 -12.74
CA ASP A 198 7.65 -4.90 -14.12
C ASP A 198 9.06 -4.34 -14.40
N GLY A 199 9.73 -3.81 -13.36
CA GLY A 199 11.11 -3.34 -13.45
C GLY A 199 12.10 -4.50 -13.67
N VAL A 200 11.80 -5.68 -13.12
CA VAL A 200 12.61 -6.89 -13.36
C VAL A 200 12.55 -7.30 -14.83
N ILE A 201 11.34 -7.29 -15.42
CA ILE A 201 11.17 -7.57 -16.86
C ILE A 201 11.93 -6.53 -17.67
N LEU A 202 11.74 -5.24 -17.35
CA LEU A 202 12.42 -4.14 -18.03
C LEU A 202 13.94 -4.35 -18.11
N VAL A 203 14.56 -4.57 -16.95
CA VAL A 203 16.02 -4.74 -16.86
C VAL A 203 16.48 -6.02 -17.57
N SER A 204 15.75 -7.12 -17.40
CA SER A 204 16.10 -8.38 -18.07
C SER A 204 16.10 -8.22 -19.60
N SER A 205 15.08 -7.57 -20.16
CA SER A 205 15.01 -7.32 -21.60
C SER A 205 16.08 -6.36 -22.08
N MET A 206 16.41 -5.32 -21.30
CA MET A 206 17.49 -4.39 -21.63
C MET A 206 18.85 -5.08 -21.72
N ARG A 207 19.18 -5.95 -20.75
CA ARG A 207 20.40 -6.77 -20.79
C ARG A 207 20.44 -7.67 -22.02
N THR A 208 19.30 -8.24 -22.40
CA THR A 208 19.22 -9.08 -23.61
C THR A 208 19.42 -8.28 -24.90
N ILE A 209 18.89 -7.06 -25.01
CA ILE A 209 19.04 -6.21 -26.21
C ILE A 209 20.51 -5.97 -26.55
N GLU A 210 21.35 -5.71 -25.55
CA GLU A 210 22.78 -5.43 -25.77
C GLU A 210 23.52 -6.60 -26.42
N GLN A 211 23.03 -7.81 -26.22
CA GLN A 211 23.64 -9.05 -26.73
C GLN A 211 23.02 -9.52 -28.05
N LEU A 212 21.95 -8.87 -28.52
CA LEU A 212 21.19 -9.31 -29.69
C LEU A 212 21.59 -8.55 -30.97
N SER A 213 21.49 -9.25 -32.10
CA SER A 213 21.61 -8.64 -33.43
C SER A 213 20.42 -7.72 -33.74
N ALA A 214 20.61 -6.69 -34.56
CA ALA A 214 19.61 -5.66 -34.84
C ALA A 214 18.23 -6.22 -35.30
N GLY A 215 18.21 -7.34 -36.01
CA GLY A 215 16.96 -8.01 -36.43
C GLY A 215 16.23 -8.76 -35.32
N GLN A 216 16.92 -9.17 -34.25
CA GLN A 216 16.33 -9.86 -33.09
C GLN A 216 15.88 -8.89 -32.00
N VAL A 217 16.40 -7.66 -32.02
CA VAL A 217 16.01 -6.58 -31.10
C VAL A 217 14.53 -6.24 -31.27
N SER A 218 14.05 -6.05 -32.50
CA SER A 218 12.64 -5.69 -32.76
C SER A 218 11.65 -6.74 -32.22
N VAL A 219 11.93 -8.03 -32.43
CA VAL A 219 11.08 -9.14 -31.94
C VAL A 219 11.07 -9.20 -30.41
N THR A 220 12.23 -9.02 -29.78
CA THR A 220 12.35 -9.05 -28.32
C THR A 220 11.67 -7.84 -27.69
N MET A 221 11.74 -6.68 -28.35
CA MET A 221 11.04 -5.45 -27.97
C MET A 221 9.53 -5.57 -28.09
N GLN A 222 9.02 -6.17 -29.17
CA GLN A 222 7.58 -6.40 -29.31
C GLN A 222 7.05 -7.36 -28.24
N ARG A 223 7.81 -8.42 -27.89
CA ARG A 223 7.47 -9.32 -26.78
C ARG A 223 7.45 -8.61 -25.44
N MET A 224 8.40 -7.71 -25.22
CA MET A 224 8.51 -6.91 -24.00
C MET A 224 7.33 -5.95 -23.84
N GLU A 225 6.98 -5.20 -24.89
CA GLU A 225 5.80 -4.33 -24.91
C GLU A 225 4.54 -5.13 -24.59
N TRP A 226 4.35 -6.27 -25.28
CA TRP A 226 3.19 -7.13 -25.04
C TRP A 226 3.15 -7.68 -23.60
N ALA A 227 4.28 -8.11 -23.05
CA ALA A 227 4.35 -8.62 -21.67
C ALA A 227 3.96 -7.54 -20.63
N VAL A 228 4.40 -6.31 -20.82
CA VAL A 228 4.07 -5.19 -19.93
C VAL A 228 2.60 -4.79 -20.07
N ASP A 229 2.08 -4.73 -21.30
CA ASP A 229 0.68 -4.40 -21.54
C ASP A 229 -0.27 -5.46 -21.00
N GLN A 230 0.04 -6.75 -21.16
CA GLN A 230 -0.77 -7.82 -20.57
C GLN A 230 -0.81 -7.72 -19.05
N ARG A 231 0.32 -7.44 -18.39
CA ARG A 231 0.36 -7.24 -16.92
C ARG A 231 -0.46 -6.04 -16.49
N ARG A 232 -0.37 -4.94 -17.23
CA ARG A 232 -1.17 -3.74 -16.97
C ARG A 232 -2.66 -4.04 -17.10
N MET A 233 -3.08 -4.73 -18.17
CA MET A 233 -4.47 -5.15 -18.36
C MET A 233 -4.94 -6.11 -17.26
N PHE A 234 -4.09 -7.05 -16.83
CA PHE A 234 -4.39 -7.94 -15.72
C PHE A 234 -4.62 -7.16 -14.41
N ARG A 235 -3.78 -6.16 -14.11
CA ARG A 235 -3.96 -5.28 -12.94
C ARG A 235 -5.24 -4.47 -13.02
N HIS A 236 -5.56 -3.89 -14.18
CA HIS A 236 -6.84 -3.19 -14.38
C HIS A 236 -8.03 -4.13 -14.14
N ARG A 237 -8.00 -5.35 -14.70
CA ARG A 237 -9.05 -6.35 -14.45
C ARG A 237 -9.14 -6.75 -12.98
N LYS A 238 -8.02 -6.89 -12.28
CA LYS A 238 -7.99 -7.18 -10.83
C LYS A 238 -8.59 -6.04 -10.01
N LYS A 239 -8.31 -4.79 -10.36
CA LYS A 239 -8.91 -3.60 -9.73
C LYS A 239 -10.43 -3.58 -9.92
N ILE A 240 -10.90 -3.81 -11.14
CA ILE A 240 -12.34 -3.90 -11.44
C ILE A 240 -13.01 -5.00 -10.63
N LYS A 241 -12.39 -6.19 -10.56
CA LYS A 241 -12.91 -7.29 -9.72
C LYS A 241 -12.94 -6.94 -8.24
N SER A 242 -11.89 -6.28 -7.72
CA SER A 242 -11.84 -5.86 -6.31
C SER A 242 -12.88 -4.80 -5.96
N LEU A 243 -13.19 -3.90 -6.91
CA LEU A 243 -14.28 -2.93 -6.76
C LEU A 243 -15.63 -3.63 -6.66
N GLY A 244 -15.84 -4.70 -7.45
CA GLY A 244 -17.02 -5.56 -7.34
C GLY A 244 -17.16 -6.22 -5.96
N ILE A 245 -16.07 -6.72 -5.38
CA ILE A 245 -16.06 -7.28 -4.02
C ILE A 245 -16.41 -6.20 -2.98
N GLY A 246 -15.87 -4.99 -3.12
CA GLY A 246 -16.21 -3.87 -2.24
C GLY A 246 -17.70 -3.51 -2.27
N TYR A 247 -18.29 -3.50 -3.47
CA TYR A 247 -19.73 -3.30 -3.65
C TYR A 247 -20.54 -4.38 -2.95
N SER A 248 -20.16 -5.65 -3.12
CA SER A 248 -20.80 -6.79 -2.45
C SER A 248 -20.78 -6.65 -0.92
N VAL A 249 -19.66 -6.24 -0.32
CA VAL A 249 -19.53 -6.11 1.14
C VAL A 249 -20.43 -5.02 1.73
N ILE A 250 -20.75 -3.96 0.98
CA ILE A 250 -21.65 -2.89 1.45
C ILE A 250 -23.10 -3.24 1.15
N VAL A 251 -23.37 -3.75 -0.05
CA VAL A 251 -24.74 -3.95 -0.54
C VAL A 251 -25.38 -5.20 0.04
N TYR A 252 -24.64 -6.31 0.19
CA TYR A 252 -25.24 -7.54 0.73
C TYR A 252 -25.75 -7.37 2.16
N PRO A 253 -25.01 -6.81 3.13
CA PRO A 253 -25.54 -6.62 4.48
C PRO A 253 -26.76 -5.70 4.50
N ALA A 254 -26.74 -4.58 3.74
CA ALA A 254 -27.89 -3.70 3.64
C ALA A 254 -29.12 -4.41 3.04
N PHE A 255 -28.90 -5.21 2.00
CA PHE A 255 -29.93 -6.03 1.37
C PHE A 255 -30.49 -7.09 2.32
N TYR A 256 -29.62 -7.83 3.03
CA TYR A 256 -30.04 -8.81 4.03
C TYR A 256 -30.82 -8.18 5.18
N MET A 257 -30.42 -7.00 5.65
CA MET A 257 -31.16 -6.26 6.67
C MET A 257 -32.55 -5.85 6.15
N GLY A 258 -32.65 -5.36 4.92
CA GLY A 258 -33.94 -5.06 4.28
C GLY A 258 -34.83 -6.29 4.14
N LEU A 259 -34.24 -7.44 3.76
CA LEU A 259 -34.96 -8.70 3.59
C LEU A 259 -35.46 -9.25 4.94
N LEU A 260 -34.64 -9.18 5.99
CA LEU A 260 -35.05 -9.53 7.36
C LEU A 260 -36.23 -8.68 7.84
N VAL A 261 -36.17 -7.36 7.60
CA VAL A 261 -37.27 -6.44 7.96
C VAL A 261 -38.54 -6.76 7.18
N ALA A 262 -38.43 -7.08 5.89
CA ALA A 262 -39.57 -7.45 5.05
C ALA A 262 -40.17 -8.82 5.41
N MET A 263 -39.36 -9.78 5.87
CA MET A 263 -39.82 -11.10 6.32
C MET A 263 -40.40 -11.08 7.74
N PHE A 264 -40.08 -10.08 8.55
CA PHE A 264 -40.52 -10.01 9.95
C PHE A 264 -42.05 -10.05 10.14
N PRO A 265 -42.88 -9.33 9.35
CA PRO A 265 -44.35 -9.42 9.45
C PRO A 265 -44.88 -10.80 9.12
N TRP A 266 -44.32 -11.47 8.11
CA TRP A 266 -44.72 -12.82 7.70
C TRP A 266 -44.34 -13.86 8.74
N TYR A 267 -43.16 -13.72 9.34
CA TYR A 267 -42.75 -14.55 10.46
C TYR A 267 -43.71 -14.40 11.64
N LYS A 268 -44.06 -13.16 12.02
CA LYS A 268 -45.02 -12.89 13.08
C LYS A 268 -46.40 -13.51 12.79
N LEU A 269 -46.89 -13.32 11.56
CA LEU A 269 -48.18 -13.86 11.13
C LEU A 269 -48.21 -15.40 11.14
N LEU A 270 -47.13 -16.04 10.68
CA LEU A 270 -46.99 -17.50 10.77
C LEU A 270 -46.96 -17.98 12.21
N THR A 271 -46.24 -17.30 13.11
CA THR A 271 -46.19 -17.68 14.53
C THR A 271 -47.55 -17.53 15.23
N GLU A 272 -48.32 -16.49 14.90
CA GLU A 272 -49.68 -16.30 15.43
C GLU A 272 -50.64 -17.38 14.92
N ILE A 273 -50.57 -17.75 13.64
CA ILE A 273 -51.39 -18.83 13.07
C ILE A 273 -51.01 -20.18 13.71
N LEU A 274 -49.72 -20.48 13.81
CA LEU A 274 -49.26 -21.74 14.43
C LEU A 274 -49.73 -21.84 15.88
N ALA A 275 -49.59 -20.76 16.65
CA ALA A 275 -50.04 -20.72 18.05
C ALA A 275 -51.54 -20.97 18.18
N LYS A 276 -52.35 -20.48 17.23
CA LYS A 276 -53.80 -20.65 17.22
C LYS A 276 -54.27 -22.05 16.84
N TYR A 277 -53.44 -22.83 16.15
CA TYR A 277 -53.74 -24.20 15.71
C TYR A 277 -53.14 -25.29 16.60
N LEU A 278 -52.18 -24.95 17.47
CA LEU A 278 -51.52 -25.87 18.41
C LEU A 278 -52.10 -25.82 19.83
N THR A 279 -53.04 -24.92 20.11
CA THR A 279 -53.92 -24.92 21.29
C THR A 279 -55.32 -25.35 20.92
#